data_AF-A0A2J8JBQ2-F1
#
_entry.id   AF-A0A2J8JBQ2-F1
#
_cell.length_a   1.000
_cell.length_b   1.000
_cell.length_c   1.000
_cell.angle_alpha   90.00
_cell.angle_beta   90.00
_cell.angle_gamma   90.00
#
_symmetry.space_group_name_H-M   'P 1'
#
loop_
_entity.id
_entity.type
_entity.pdbx_description
1 polymer ?
#
loop_
_entity_poly.entity_id
_entity_poly.type
_entity_poly.pdbx_seq_one_letter_code
_entity_poly.pdbx_strand_id
1 'polypeptide(L)'
;SVDQWEDEGFQSASNLTPDSQSEPSVTPDVDLWEAALTYEASKRSPPGHREEPYLTEAGRDAFDKFCRLRQGELQLLAGGVLQAPQPVLVKECELVKDVLNVLIGVVSATFSLCQPAQAFVVKRGVHVSGASPESISSLLSEVAEYGTCYTRLSHFSLQPVLDSLYSKGLVFQAFTSGLRRYLQYYRACVLSTPPTLSLLTIGFLFKKLGRQLRYLAELCGVGAVLPGTCGGGPRAAFPTGVKLLSYLYQEALHNCSNEHYPVLLSLLKTSCEPYT
;
A
#
# COMPACT_ATOMS: atom_id res chain seq x y z
N SER A 1 -47.52 78.25 10.82
CA SER A 1 -47.69 76.84 10.45
C SER A 1 -46.36 76.13 10.57
N VAL A 2 -46.19 75.42 11.67
CA VAL A 2 -45.21 74.35 11.93
C VAL A 2 -45.94 73.50 12.97
N ASP A 3 -46.72 72.53 12.53
CA ASP A 3 -46.35 71.12 12.44
C ASP A 3 -45.85 70.56 13.79
N GLN A 4 -46.76 69.77 14.41
CA GLN A 4 -46.54 68.37 14.79
C GLN A 4 -45.44 68.21 15.90
N TRP A 5 -45.72 67.70 17.10
CA TRP A 5 -45.70 66.26 17.43
C TRP A 5 -46.32 65.97 18.82
N GLU A 6 -47.09 64.88 18.85
CA GLU A 6 -47.21 63.86 19.91
C GLU A 6 -47.70 64.26 21.30
N ASP A 7 -49.01 64.03 21.52
CA ASP A 7 -49.68 63.93 22.81
C ASP A 7 -50.03 62.45 23.09
N GLU A 8 -50.16 62.18 24.39
CA GLU A 8 -50.74 61.03 25.05
C GLU A 8 -49.81 59.84 25.37
N GLY A 9 -49.39 59.80 26.64
CA GLY A 9 -49.49 58.53 27.36
C GLY A 9 -48.49 58.25 28.48
N PHE A 10 -48.64 58.96 29.59
CA PHE A 10 -48.31 58.52 30.97
C PHE A 10 -46.87 58.08 31.34
N GLN A 11 -46.25 58.91 32.20
CA GLN A 11 -45.27 58.45 33.18
C GLN A 11 -45.97 58.17 34.52
N SER A 12 -45.76 56.98 35.11
CA SER A 12 -44.96 56.83 36.34
C SER A 12 -45.31 55.59 37.16
N ALA A 13 -44.23 54.83 37.41
CA ALA A 13 -43.86 54.15 38.65
C ALA A 13 -44.75 53.05 39.23
N SER A 14 -44.17 51.86 39.31
CA SER A 14 -43.96 51.20 40.61
C SER A 14 -42.76 50.27 40.53
N ASN A 15 -41.72 50.60 41.30
CA ASN A 15 -40.59 49.74 41.61
C ASN A 15 -41.10 48.46 42.27
N LEU A 16 -41.05 47.36 41.55
CA LEU A 16 -40.89 46.02 42.12
C LEU A 16 -39.91 45.30 41.21
N THR A 17 -38.65 45.24 41.63
CA THR A 17 -37.69 44.26 41.16
C THR A 17 -38.11 42.89 41.70
N PRO A 18 -38.33 41.88 40.85
CA PRO A 18 -37.87 40.55 41.12
C PRO A 18 -36.57 40.36 40.35
N ASP A 19 -35.49 40.12 41.10
CA ASP A 19 -34.28 39.55 40.55
C ASP A 19 -34.65 38.41 39.61
N SER A 20 -34.41 38.61 38.31
CA SER A 20 -34.38 37.51 37.36
C SER A 20 -33.15 36.68 37.70
N GLN A 21 -33.32 35.80 38.68
CA GLN A 21 -32.54 34.58 38.79
C GLN A 21 -32.76 33.85 37.47
N SER A 22 -31.82 34.03 36.55
CA SER A 22 -31.58 33.06 35.51
C SER A 22 -31.25 31.78 36.26
N GLU A 23 -32.22 30.85 36.30
CA GLU A 23 -31.89 29.49 36.68
C GLU A 23 -30.74 29.06 35.77
N PRO A 24 -29.63 28.53 36.30
CA PRO A 24 -28.67 27.87 35.45
C PRO A 24 -29.42 26.67 34.89
N SER A 25 -29.81 26.74 33.62
CA SER A 25 -30.22 25.56 32.89
C SER A 25 -29.00 24.63 32.88
N VAL A 26 -28.92 23.75 33.87
CA VAL A 26 -28.07 22.56 33.85
C VAL A 26 -28.73 21.59 32.87
N THR A 27 -28.79 22.00 31.61
CA THR A 27 -28.75 21.04 30.53
C THR A 27 -27.28 20.67 30.45
N PRO A 28 -26.89 19.43 30.77
CA PRO A 28 -25.53 19.02 30.46
C PRO A 28 -25.31 19.32 28.99
N ASP A 29 -24.26 20.07 28.68
CA ASP A 29 -23.80 20.31 27.31
C ASP A 29 -23.30 18.98 26.77
N VAL A 30 -24.26 18.08 26.51
CA VAL A 30 -24.01 16.78 25.91
C VAL A 30 -23.77 17.12 24.46
N ASP A 31 -22.50 17.21 24.11
CA ASP A 31 -22.09 17.28 22.71
C ASP A 31 -22.66 16.05 22.01
N LEU A 32 -23.76 16.27 21.28
CA LEU A 32 -24.53 15.21 20.64
C LEU A 32 -23.65 14.34 19.74
N TRP A 33 -22.58 14.90 19.20
CA TRP A 33 -21.66 14.20 18.32
C TRP A 33 -20.70 13.29 19.08
N GLU A 34 -20.18 13.72 20.23
CA GLU A 34 -19.43 12.86 21.17
C GLU A 34 -20.32 11.73 21.73
N ALA A 35 -21.58 12.04 22.06
CA ALA A 35 -22.55 11.07 22.54
C ALA A 35 -22.94 10.03 21.47
N ALA A 36 -23.02 10.43 20.20
CA ALA A 36 -23.26 9.51 19.08
C ALA A 36 -22.04 8.60 18.80
N LEU A 37 -20.82 9.11 18.93
CA LEU A 37 -19.60 8.33 18.74
C LEU A 37 -19.36 7.32 19.87
N THR A 38 -19.81 7.64 21.08
CA THR A 38 -19.71 6.79 22.28
C THR A 38 -20.95 5.94 22.55
N TYR A 39 -21.96 5.99 21.66
CA TYR A 39 -23.21 5.28 21.83
C TYR A 39 -23.00 3.76 21.76
N GLU A 40 -22.94 3.10 22.92
CA GLU A 40 -23.12 1.66 23.02
C GLU A 40 -24.61 1.33 22.98
N ALA A 41 -25.03 0.59 21.95
CA ALA A 41 -26.41 0.12 21.82
C ALA A 41 -26.82 -0.71 23.05
N SER A 42 -27.59 -0.09 23.96
CA SER A 42 -28.13 -0.75 25.15
C SER A 42 -28.79 -2.07 24.79
N LYS A 43 -28.34 -3.16 25.39
CA LYS A 43 -28.90 -4.53 25.24
C LYS A 43 -30.33 -4.68 25.80
N ARG A 44 -31.02 -3.58 26.11
CA ARG A 44 -32.38 -3.61 26.69
C ARG A 44 -33.34 -2.76 25.84
N SER A 45 -33.78 -3.34 24.74
CA SER A 45 -34.99 -2.91 24.01
C SER A 45 -36.06 -4.00 24.20
N PRO A 46 -37.36 -3.66 24.31
CA PRO A 46 -38.44 -4.65 24.39
C PRO A 46 -38.46 -5.56 23.14
N PRO A 47 -39.02 -6.79 23.23
CA PRO A 47 -39.01 -7.76 22.14
C PRO A 47 -40.04 -7.35 21.09
N GLY A 48 -39.66 -6.46 20.18
CA GLY A 48 -40.52 -5.99 19.10
C GLY A 48 -39.74 -5.10 18.16
N HIS A 49 -39.27 -5.69 17.05
CA HIS A 49 -38.66 -5.05 15.89
C HIS A 49 -37.45 -4.15 16.17
N ARG A 50 -36.31 -4.77 16.52
CA ARG A 50 -35.03 -4.18 16.09
C ARG A 50 -34.97 -4.36 14.57
N GLU A 51 -34.94 -3.25 13.84
CA GLU A 51 -34.64 -3.26 12.40
C GLU A 51 -33.32 -4.01 12.21
N GLU A 52 -33.29 -4.96 11.27
CA GLU A 52 -32.06 -5.70 11.00
C GLU A 52 -30.99 -4.73 10.51
N PRO A 53 -29.72 -4.87 10.96
CA PRO A 53 -28.67 -3.94 10.56
C PRO A 53 -28.53 -3.92 9.04
N TYR A 54 -28.37 -2.72 8.49
CA TYR A 54 -28.10 -2.55 7.06
C TYR A 54 -26.82 -3.31 6.67
N LEU A 55 -26.66 -3.67 5.40
CA LEU A 55 -25.46 -4.39 4.92
C LEU A 55 -24.14 -3.69 5.28
N THR A 56 -24.17 -2.36 5.39
CA THR A 56 -23.04 -1.52 5.80
C THR A 56 -22.70 -1.63 7.29
N GLU A 57 -23.65 -2.07 8.11
CA GLU A 57 -23.57 -2.16 9.58
C GLU A 57 -23.41 -3.61 10.07
N ALA A 58 -23.83 -4.58 9.26
CA ALA A 58 -23.84 -6.01 9.58
C ALA A 58 -22.43 -6.66 9.63
N GLY A 59 -21.36 -5.87 9.45
CA GLY A 59 -19.98 -6.26 9.69
C GLY A 59 -19.35 -7.13 8.58
N ARG A 60 -18.19 -7.72 8.90
CA ARG A 60 -17.35 -8.46 7.93
C ARG A 60 -18.04 -9.70 7.38
N ASP A 61 -18.74 -10.44 8.23
CA ASP A 61 -19.43 -11.68 7.83
C ASP A 61 -20.56 -11.44 6.83
N ALA A 62 -21.28 -10.32 6.97
CA ALA A 62 -22.32 -9.94 6.02
C ALA A 62 -21.72 -9.54 4.67
N PHE A 63 -20.62 -8.78 4.69
CA PHE A 63 -19.87 -8.42 3.49
C PHE A 63 -19.33 -9.66 2.75
N ASP A 64 -18.77 -10.64 3.47
CA ASP A 64 -18.26 -11.87 2.89
C ASP A 64 -19.37 -12.69 2.20
N LYS A 65 -20.55 -12.77 2.82
CA LYS A 65 -21.73 -13.41 2.23
C LYS A 65 -22.20 -12.67 0.99
N PHE A 66 -22.21 -11.33 1.02
CA PHE A 66 -22.56 -10.50 -0.13
C PHE A 66 -21.60 -10.72 -1.30
N CYS A 67 -20.28 -10.68 -1.06
CA CYS A 67 -19.28 -10.96 -2.09
C CYS A 67 -19.46 -12.36 -2.70
N ARG A 68 -19.70 -13.38 -1.87
CA ARG A 68 -19.95 -14.74 -2.34
C ARG A 68 -21.22 -14.85 -3.19
N LEU A 69 -22.29 -14.17 -2.79
CA LEU A 69 -23.55 -14.14 -3.54
C LEU A 69 -23.35 -13.49 -4.91
N ARG A 70 -22.70 -12.32 -4.96
CA ARG A 70 -22.37 -11.62 -6.22
C ARG A 70 -21.48 -12.48 -7.14
N GLN A 71 -20.50 -13.17 -6.57
CA GLN A 71 -19.63 -14.06 -7.34
C GLN A 71 -20.40 -15.28 -7.87
N GLY A 72 -21.37 -15.81 -7.12
CA GLY A 72 -22.26 -16.88 -7.57
C GLY A 72 -23.22 -16.44 -8.68
N GLU A 73 -23.82 -15.25 -8.57
CA GLU A 73 -24.66 -14.66 -9.62
C GLU A 73 -23.87 -14.47 -10.92
N LEU A 74 -22.65 -13.95 -10.84
CA LEU A 74 -21.77 -13.80 -12.00
C LEU A 74 -21.42 -15.13 -12.66
N GLN A 75 -21.20 -16.20 -11.87
CA GLN A 75 -20.95 -17.54 -12.41
C GLN A 75 -22.17 -18.12 -13.13
N LEU A 76 -23.38 -17.89 -12.61
CA LEU A 76 -24.63 -18.31 -13.24
C LEU A 76 -24.84 -17.57 -14.58
N LEU A 77 -24.61 -16.26 -14.60
CA LEU A 77 -24.70 -15.44 -15.83
C LEU A 77 -23.64 -15.81 -16.87
N ALA A 78 -22.44 -16.20 -16.43
CA ALA A 78 -21.35 -16.62 -17.31
C ALA A 78 -21.55 -18.03 -17.91
N GLY A 79 -22.67 -18.70 -17.63
CA GLY A 79 -23.04 -19.98 -18.25
C GLY A 79 -22.03 -21.11 -18.04
N GLY A 80 -21.26 -21.08 -16.94
CA GLY A 80 -20.21 -22.07 -16.64
C GLY A 80 -18.95 -21.96 -17.50
N VAL A 81 -18.86 -21.00 -18.43
CA VAL A 81 -17.68 -20.80 -19.30
C VAL A 81 -16.49 -20.20 -18.53
N LEU A 82 -16.77 -19.41 -17.49
CA LEU A 82 -15.77 -18.87 -16.57
C LEU A 82 -15.86 -19.62 -15.24
N GLN A 83 -15.08 -20.69 -15.08
CA GLN A 83 -14.93 -21.35 -13.78
C GLN A 83 -14.21 -20.38 -12.84
N ALA A 84 -14.96 -19.72 -11.96
CA ALA A 84 -14.40 -18.82 -10.98
C ALA A 84 -13.45 -19.62 -10.06
N PRO A 85 -12.26 -19.07 -9.73
CA PRO A 85 -11.33 -19.73 -8.82
C PRO A 85 -12.04 -20.06 -7.49
N GLN A 86 -11.83 -21.28 -6.98
CA GLN A 86 -12.37 -21.63 -5.67
C GLN A 86 -11.85 -20.64 -4.62
N PRO A 87 -12.74 -20.01 -3.85
CA PRO A 87 -12.33 -18.98 -2.92
C PRO A 87 -11.64 -19.67 -1.73
N VAL A 88 -10.35 -19.41 -1.52
CA VAL A 88 -9.54 -19.86 -0.36
C VAL A 88 -9.48 -18.77 0.70
N LEU A 89 -10.12 -19.02 1.85
CA LEU A 89 -10.11 -18.09 2.99
C LEU A 89 -8.77 -18.17 3.69
N VAL A 90 -8.05 -17.05 3.73
CA VAL A 90 -6.76 -16.93 4.43
C VAL A 90 -6.92 -15.97 5.59
N LYS A 91 -6.33 -16.30 6.73
CA LYS A 91 -6.30 -15.39 7.88
C LYS A 91 -5.39 -14.21 7.60
N GLU A 92 -5.77 -13.02 8.03
CA GLU A 92 -4.98 -11.80 7.79
C GLU A 92 -3.53 -11.94 8.31
N CYS A 93 -3.35 -12.50 9.51
CA CYS A 93 -2.01 -12.71 10.09
C CYS A 93 -1.12 -13.66 9.27
N GLU A 94 -1.70 -14.63 8.56
CA GLU A 94 -0.97 -15.56 7.69
C GLU A 94 -0.62 -14.86 6.38
N LEU A 95 -1.58 -14.10 5.82
CA LEU A 95 -1.35 -13.33 4.61
C LEU A 95 -0.27 -12.26 4.78
N VAL A 96 -0.24 -11.58 5.93
CA VAL A 96 0.79 -10.59 6.26
C VAL A 96 2.18 -11.23 6.28
N LYS A 97 2.31 -12.44 6.85
CA LYS A 97 3.59 -13.18 6.83
C LYS A 97 4.00 -13.55 5.41
N ASP A 98 3.06 -14.05 4.61
CA ASP A 98 3.30 -14.37 3.21
C ASP A 98 3.75 -13.15 2.39
N VAL A 99 3.15 -11.98 2.64
CA VAL A 99 3.54 -10.71 2.01
C VAL A 99 4.96 -10.31 2.39
N LEU A 100 5.30 -10.34 3.67
CA LEU A 100 6.67 -10.00 4.14
C LEU A 100 7.72 -10.94 3.55
N ASN A 101 7.40 -12.23 3.47
CA ASN A 101 8.27 -13.24 2.84
C ASN A 101 8.50 -12.93 1.35
N VAL A 102 7.47 -12.52 0.62
CA VAL A 102 7.58 -12.25 -0.82
C VAL A 102 8.37 -10.99 -1.11
N LEU A 103 8.29 -9.97 -0.25
CA LEU A 103 9.11 -8.76 -0.36
C LEU A 103 10.61 -9.10 -0.31
N ILE A 104 11.01 -10.09 0.49
CA ILE A 104 12.41 -10.60 0.53
C ILE A 104 12.69 -11.73 -0.46
N GLY A 105 11.76 -12.03 -1.38
CA GLY A 105 11.93 -13.02 -2.42
C GLY A 105 11.75 -14.48 -1.98
N VAL A 106 11.05 -14.73 -0.88
CA VAL A 106 10.76 -16.07 -0.36
C VAL A 106 9.36 -16.53 -0.82
N VAL A 107 9.31 -17.72 -1.42
CA VAL A 107 8.06 -18.36 -1.86
C VAL A 107 7.19 -18.70 -0.63
N SER A 108 5.89 -18.47 -0.73
CA SER A 108 4.95 -18.64 0.38
C SER A 108 3.69 -19.41 -0.05
N ALA A 109 2.75 -19.62 0.88
CA ALA A 109 1.53 -20.38 0.57
C ALA A 109 0.67 -19.67 -0.48
N THR A 110 0.56 -18.34 -0.41
CA THR A 110 -0.25 -17.51 -1.34
C THR A 110 0.50 -17.06 -2.59
N PHE A 111 1.83 -17.02 -2.55
CA PHE A 111 2.67 -16.53 -3.67
C PHE A 111 3.60 -17.62 -4.18
N SER A 112 3.50 -17.90 -5.48
CA SER A 112 4.34 -18.88 -6.17
C SER A 112 5.31 -18.18 -7.10
N LEU A 113 6.54 -18.69 -7.24
CA LEU A 113 7.51 -18.17 -8.21
C LEU A 113 7.35 -18.93 -9.53
N CYS A 114 6.93 -18.22 -10.58
CA CYS A 114 6.87 -18.76 -11.93
C CYS A 114 8.28 -18.75 -12.53
N GLN A 115 8.90 -19.93 -12.61
CA GLN A 115 10.26 -20.12 -13.13
C GLN A 115 10.50 -19.55 -14.55
N PRO A 116 9.65 -19.78 -15.57
CA PRO A 116 9.87 -19.18 -16.89
C PRO A 116 9.73 -17.66 -16.84
N ALA A 117 8.93 -17.13 -15.92
CA ALA A 117 8.72 -15.70 -15.76
C ALA A 117 9.76 -14.97 -14.90
N GLN A 118 10.49 -15.73 -14.07
CA GLN A 118 11.27 -15.21 -12.93
C GLN A 118 10.46 -14.12 -12.20
N ALA A 119 9.18 -14.42 -11.94
CA ALA A 119 8.19 -13.50 -11.41
C ALA A 119 7.25 -14.21 -10.44
N PHE A 120 6.89 -13.54 -9.37
CA PHE A 120 5.89 -13.99 -8.42
C PHE A 120 4.50 -13.87 -9.02
N VAL A 121 3.71 -14.91 -8.82
CA VAL A 121 2.31 -15.00 -9.22
C VAL A 121 1.49 -15.31 -7.97
N VAL A 122 0.48 -14.50 -7.74
CA VAL A 122 -0.48 -14.68 -6.65
C VAL A 122 -1.41 -15.84 -7.02
N LYS A 123 -1.63 -16.77 -6.08
CA LYS A 123 -2.62 -17.83 -6.28
C LYS A 123 -4.01 -17.21 -6.45
N ARG A 124 -4.77 -17.69 -7.44
CA ARG A 124 -6.11 -17.18 -7.71
C ARG A 124 -7.06 -17.59 -6.58
N GLY A 125 -8.02 -16.70 -6.28
CA GLY A 125 -9.06 -16.98 -5.29
C GLY A 125 -8.65 -16.79 -3.84
N VAL A 126 -7.51 -16.14 -3.55
CA VAL A 126 -7.15 -15.76 -2.18
C VAL A 126 -8.08 -14.63 -1.70
N HIS A 127 -8.70 -14.82 -0.54
CA HIS A 127 -9.57 -13.82 0.07
C HIS A 127 -9.39 -13.75 1.60
N VAL A 128 -9.71 -12.60 2.16
CA VAL A 128 -9.64 -12.28 3.59
C VAL A 128 -11.01 -11.73 3.99
N SER A 129 -11.45 -12.08 5.19
CA SER A 129 -12.75 -11.65 5.70
C SER A 129 -12.87 -10.12 5.80
N GLY A 130 -13.97 -9.58 5.28
CA GLY A 130 -14.28 -8.15 5.29
C GLY A 130 -13.62 -7.33 4.19
N ALA A 131 -13.03 -7.95 3.17
CA ALA A 131 -12.42 -7.25 2.04
C ALA A 131 -12.74 -7.93 0.70
N SER A 132 -12.88 -7.14 -0.36
CA SER A 132 -13.24 -7.68 -1.68
C SER A 132 -12.07 -8.46 -2.29
N PRO A 133 -12.34 -9.60 -2.96
CA PRO A 133 -11.29 -10.42 -3.56
C PRO A 133 -10.54 -9.68 -4.68
N GLU A 134 -11.18 -8.75 -5.38
CA GLU A 134 -10.57 -7.91 -6.41
C GLU A 134 -9.58 -6.90 -5.79
N SER A 135 -9.95 -6.28 -4.67
CA SER A 135 -9.07 -5.33 -3.97
C SER A 135 -7.84 -6.04 -3.39
N ILE A 136 -8.05 -7.20 -2.74
CA ILE A 136 -6.96 -8.01 -2.20
C ILE A 136 -6.05 -8.48 -3.33
N SER A 137 -6.59 -9.02 -4.43
CA SER A 137 -5.76 -9.48 -5.54
C SER A 137 -4.97 -8.36 -6.20
N SER A 138 -5.57 -7.16 -6.35
CA SER A 138 -4.86 -5.96 -6.81
C SER A 138 -3.69 -5.61 -5.89
N LEU A 139 -3.93 -5.52 -4.58
CA LEU A 139 -2.89 -5.23 -3.59
C LEU A 139 -1.77 -6.28 -3.57
N LEU A 140 -2.12 -7.57 -3.56
CA LEU A 140 -1.15 -8.67 -3.59
C LEU A 140 -0.37 -8.68 -4.91
N SER A 141 -0.98 -8.29 -6.03
CA SER A 141 -0.27 -8.18 -7.31
C SER A 141 0.78 -7.07 -7.29
N GLU A 142 0.47 -5.91 -6.70
CA GLU A 142 1.43 -4.80 -6.54
C GLU A 142 2.62 -5.23 -5.64
N VAL A 143 2.33 -5.95 -4.55
CA VAL A 143 3.38 -6.53 -3.68
C VAL A 143 4.21 -7.58 -4.41
N ALA A 144 3.57 -8.44 -5.21
CA ALA A 144 4.26 -9.46 -5.99
C ALA A 144 5.26 -8.81 -6.95
N GLU A 145 4.90 -7.71 -7.61
CA GLU A 145 5.81 -6.93 -8.47
C GLU A 145 7.03 -6.41 -7.71
N TYR A 146 6.86 -5.95 -6.47
CA TYR A 146 8.01 -5.53 -5.64
C TYR A 146 8.93 -6.71 -5.32
N GLY A 147 8.35 -7.88 -4.97
CA GLY A 147 9.11 -9.11 -4.77
C GLY A 147 9.83 -9.60 -6.04
N THR A 148 9.23 -9.42 -7.22
CA THR A 148 9.88 -9.78 -8.50
C THR A 148 11.07 -8.87 -8.78
N CYS A 149 10.92 -7.56 -8.55
CA CYS A 149 12.01 -6.61 -8.69
C CYS A 149 13.17 -6.97 -7.74
N TYR A 150 12.84 -7.31 -6.48
CA TYR A 150 13.82 -7.71 -5.48
C TYR A 150 14.61 -8.97 -5.88
N THR A 151 13.91 -10.04 -6.25
CA THR A 151 14.55 -11.32 -6.65
C THR A 151 15.44 -11.16 -7.87
N ARG A 152 15.00 -10.40 -8.87
CA ARG A 152 15.81 -10.19 -10.07
C ARG A 152 17.02 -9.28 -9.81
N LEU A 153 16.86 -8.22 -9.01
CA LEU A 153 17.97 -7.34 -8.59
C LEU A 153 18.98 -8.08 -7.71
N SER A 154 18.51 -8.88 -6.76
CA SER A 154 19.40 -9.69 -5.91
C SER A 154 20.18 -10.70 -6.75
N HIS A 155 19.54 -11.42 -7.68
CA HIS A 155 20.22 -12.31 -8.62
C HIS A 155 21.23 -11.56 -9.51
N PHE A 156 20.87 -10.37 -10.02
CA PHE A 156 21.80 -9.51 -10.78
C PHE A 156 23.01 -9.07 -9.94
N SER A 157 22.81 -8.79 -8.65
CA SER A 157 23.86 -8.36 -7.73
C SER A 157 24.75 -9.49 -7.22
N LEU A 158 24.27 -10.74 -7.26
CA LEU A 158 24.92 -11.94 -6.75
C LEU A 158 25.91 -12.56 -7.75
N GLN A 159 26.21 -11.91 -8.88
CA GLN A 159 27.17 -12.43 -9.85
C GLN A 159 28.43 -12.93 -9.13
N PRO A 160 28.75 -14.23 -9.26
CA PRO A 160 29.66 -14.92 -8.36
C PRO A 160 31.06 -14.34 -8.49
N VAL A 161 31.62 -13.97 -7.35
CA VAL A 161 33.03 -13.55 -7.20
C VAL A 161 34.03 -14.63 -7.65
N LEU A 162 33.56 -15.87 -7.91
CA LEU A 162 34.40 -17.05 -8.09
C LEU A 162 34.37 -17.70 -9.48
N ASP A 163 33.44 -17.37 -10.38
CA ASP A 163 33.39 -18.01 -11.70
C ASP A 163 33.96 -17.10 -12.80
N SER A 164 35.28 -17.20 -13.01
CA SER A 164 36.03 -17.00 -14.27
C SER A 164 35.68 -15.84 -15.23
N LEU A 165 34.87 -14.86 -14.84
CA LEU A 165 34.38 -13.78 -15.68
C LEU A 165 34.75 -12.43 -15.06
N TYR A 166 36.05 -12.11 -15.11
CA TYR A 166 36.56 -10.73 -15.09
C TYR A 166 36.06 -9.91 -16.31
N SER A 167 34.91 -10.23 -16.90
CA SER A 167 34.44 -9.67 -18.17
C SER A 167 33.73 -8.32 -18.02
N LYS A 168 33.26 -7.97 -16.81
CA LYS A 168 32.51 -6.73 -16.56
C LYS A 168 33.28 -5.62 -15.84
N GLY A 169 34.55 -5.86 -15.48
CA GLY A 169 35.45 -4.86 -14.93
C GLY A 169 35.13 -4.42 -13.48
N LEU A 170 36.09 -3.74 -12.87
CA LEU A 170 36.07 -3.35 -11.45
C LEU A 170 34.94 -2.38 -11.10
N VAL A 171 34.61 -1.48 -12.05
CA VAL A 171 33.51 -0.49 -11.89
C VAL A 171 32.17 -1.19 -11.71
N PHE A 172 31.92 -2.25 -12.46
CA PHE A 172 30.68 -3.03 -12.35
C PHE A 172 30.64 -3.81 -11.03
N GLN A 173 31.79 -4.31 -10.57
CA GLN A 173 31.89 -4.95 -9.25
C GLN A 173 31.62 -3.97 -8.11
N ALA A 174 32.17 -2.75 -8.20
CA ALA A 174 31.92 -1.69 -7.23
C ALA A 174 30.45 -1.26 -7.24
N PHE A 175 29.85 -1.08 -8.42
CA PHE A 175 28.41 -0.81 -8.58
C PHE A 175 27.53 -1.89 -7.95
N THR A 176 27.77 -3.17 -8.27
CA THR A 176 26.99 -4.28 -7.68
C THR A 176 27.19 -4.38 -6.17
N SER A 177 28.34 -3.98 -5.64
CA SER A 177 28.57 -3.89 -4.19
C SER A 177 27.73 -2.80 -3.52
N GLY A 178 27.61 -1.62 -4.13
CA GLY A 178 26.71 -0.56 -3.68
C GLY A 178 25.25 -1.00 -3.74
N LEU A 179 24.86 -1.69 -4.82
CA LEU A 179 23.52 -2.25 -4.96
C LEU A 179 23.22 -3.30 -3.88
N ARG A 180 24.18 -4.18 -3.54
CA ARG A 180 24.01 -5.15 -2.42
C ARG A 180 23.78 -4.45 -1.09
N ARG A 181 24.50 -3.35 -0.79
CA ARG A 181 24.27 -2.56 0.44
C ARG A 181 22.86 -1.98 0.48
N TYR A 182 22.35 -1.45 -0.64
CA TYR A 182 20.97 -0.98 -0.72
C TYR A 182 19.95 -2.12 -0.50
N LEU A 183 20.16 -3.26 -1.15
CA LEU A 183 19.28 -4.43 -0.98
C LEU A 183 19.32 -4.98 0.46
N GLN A 184 20.46 -4.89 1.15
CA GLN A 184 20.55 -5.24 2.57
C GLN A 184 19.75 -4.28 3.45
N TYR A 185 19.82 -2.97 3.19
CA TYR A 185 18.97 -1.99 3.86
C TYR A 185 17.49 -2.29 3.65
N TYR A 186 17.09 -2.56 2.40
CA TYR A 186 15.72 -2.96 2.08
C TYR A 186 15.27 -4.20 2.87
N ARG A 187 16.10 -5.26 2.91
CA ARG A 187 15.81 -6.46 3.71
C ARG A 187 15.65 -6.14 5.19
N ALA A 188 16.52 -5.30 5.75
CA ALA A 188 16.44 -4.89 7.14
C ALA A 188 15.12 -4.17 7.44
N CYS A 189 14.65 -3.30 6.54
CA CYS A 189 13.33 -2.66 6.67
C CYS A 189 12.18 -3.68 6.68
N VAL A 190 12.20 -4.67 5.78
CA VAL A 190 11.17 -5.72 5.75
C VAL A 190 11.20 -6.57 7.03
N LEU A 191 12.38 -7.01 7.46
CA LEU A 191 12.53 -7.84 8.66
C LEU A 191 12.22 -7.08 9.97
N SER A 192 12.35 -5.75 9.96
CA SER A 192 12.01 -4.90 11.11
C SER A 192 10.51 -4.61 11.21
N THR A 193 9.73 -4.97 10.18
CA THR A 193 8.29 -4.70 10.13
C THR A 193 7.53 -5.71 11.02
N PRO A 194 6.76 -5.26 12.02
CA PRO A 194 5.98 -6.16 12.87
C PRO A 194 4.88 -6.90 12.08
N PRO A 195 4.69 -8.22 12.27
CA PRO A 195 3.64 -8.98 11.60
C PRO A 195 2.23 -8.71 12.17
N THR A 196 2.11 -7.83 13.17
CA THR A 196 0.84 -7.39 13.78
C THR A 196 0.19 -6.22 13.03
N LEU A 197 0.87 -5.63 12.05
CA LEU A 197 0.33 -4.55 11.23
C LEU A 197 -0.72 -5.06 10.24
N SER A 198 -1.68 -4.20 9.91
CA SER A 198 -2.67 -4.49 8.87
C SER A 198 -2.01 -4.60 7.50
N LEU A 199 -2.63 -5.40 6.62
CA LEU A 199 -2.16 -5.59 5.23
C LEU A 199 -2.01 -4.25 4.48
N LEU A 200 -2.95 -3.34 4.67
CA LEU A 200 -2.96 -2.02 4.01
C LEU A 200 -1.84 -1.12 4.52
N THR A 201 -1.56 -1.14 5.82
CA THR A 201 -0.46 -0.37 6.42
C THR A 201 0.88 -0.80 5.84
N ILE A 202 1.10 -2.11 5.68
CA ILE A 202 2.30 -2.67 5.07
C ILE A 202 2.39 -2.26 3.60
N GLY A 203 1.30 -2.41 2.83
CA GLY A 203 1.25 -1.98 1.43
C GLY A 203 1.61 -0.50 1.25
N PHE A 204 1.11 0.37 2.14
CA PHE A 204 1.42 1.79 2.11
C PHE A 204 2.87 2.09 2.47
N LEU A 205 3.40 1.46 3.53
CA LEU A 205 4.80 1.60 3.97
C LEU A 205 5.77 1.26 2.84
N PHE A 206 5.52 0.15 2.14
CA PHE A 206 6.37 -0.32 1.06
C PHE A 206 6.07 0.33 -0.30
N LYS A 207 5.05 1.18 -0.42
CA LYS A 207 4.72 1.82 -1.71
C LYS A 207 5.83 2.72 -2.23
N LYS A 208 6.42 3.56 -1.36
CA LYS A 208 7.54 4.43 -1.73
C LYS A 208 8.81 3.63 -2.02
N LEU A 209 9.12 2.69 -1.11
CA LEU A 209 10.32 1.86 -1.22
C LEU A 209 10.26 0.90 -2.43
N GLY A 210 9.07 0.38 -2.74
CA GLY A 210 8.80 -0.46 -3.89
C GLY A 210 8.91 0.28 -5.21
N ARG A 211 8.46 1.54 -5.28
CA ARG A 211 8.69 2.41 -6.45
C ARG A 211 10.19 2.64 -6.71
N GLN A 212 10.94 2.92 -5.65
CA GLN A 212 12.39 3.07 -5.74
C GLN A 212 13.08 1.77 -6.21
N LEU A 213 12.64 0.61 -5.70
CA LEU A 213 13.14 -0.69 -6.12
C LEU A 213 12.82 -0.98 -7.59
N ARG A 214 11.60 -0.65 -8.05
CA ARG A 214 11.19 -0.78 -9.45
C ARG A 214 12.05 0.10 -10.37
N TYR A 215 12.28 1.35 -9.98
CA TYR A 215 13.17 2.26 -10.70
C TYR A 215 14.60 1.70 -10.80
N LEU A 216 15.16 1.15 -9.72
CA LEU A 216 16.48 0.50 -9.76
C LEU A 216 16.49 -0.75 -10.66
N ALA A 217 15.41 -1.51 -10.70
CA ALA A 217 15.30 -2.67 -11.58
C ALA A 217 15.27 -2.23 -13.06
N GLU A 218 14.58 -1.14 -13.37
CA GLU A 218 14.55 -0.53 -14.71
C GLU A 218 15.92 0.02 -15.11
N LEU A 219 16.59 0.75 -14.21
CA LEU A 219 17.96 1.25 -14.39
C LEU A 219 18.94 0.11 -14.73
N CYS A 220 18.80 -1.05 -14.09
CA CYS A 220 19.64 -2.22 -14.34
C CYS A 220 19.25 -3.02 -15.60
N GLY A 221 18.17 -2.65 -16.30
CA GLY A 221 17.63 -3.42 -17.43
C GLY A 221 17.08 -4.79 -17.02
N VAL A 222 16.67 -4.92 -15.75
CA VAL A 222 16.21 -6.16 -15.11
C VAL A 222 14.69 -6.13 -14.86
N GLY A 223 14.11 -4.94 -14.70
CA GLY A 223 12.67 -4.73 -14.45
C GLY A 223 11.78 -4.81 -15.69
N ALA A 224 12.31 -4.50 -16.88
CA ALA A 224 11.50 -4.23 -18.08
C ALA A 224 10.92 -5.47 -18.81
N VAL A 225 11.19 -6.69 -18.34
CA VAL A 225 10.76 -7.91 -19.05
C VAL A 225 9.85 -8.74 -18.15
N LEU A 226 8.54 -8.58 -18.31
CA LEU A 226 7.65 -9.74 -18.25
C LEU A 226 8.04 -10.60 -19.47
N PRO A 227 8.57 -11.81 -19.29
CA PRO A 227 8.84 -12.68 -20.42
C PRO A 227 7.47 -13.15 -20.93
N GLY A 228 6.99 -12.51 -21.99
CA GLY A 228 5.72 -12.85 -22.61
C GLY A 228 4.99 -11.70 -23.31
N THR A 229 5.27 -10.43 -23.02
CA THR A 229 4.45 -9.32 -23.58
C THR A 229 5.15 -8.31 -24.48
N CYS A 230 6.47 -8.38 -24.70
CA CYS A 230 7.13 -7.58 -25.74
C CYS A 230 8.21 -8.40 -26.43
N GLY A 231 8.29 -8.27 -27.76
CA GLY A 231 9.03 -9.13 -28.67
C GLY A 231 10.49 -9.41 -28.30
N GLY A 232 10.98 -10.58 -28.72
CA GLY A 232 12.35 -11.05 -28.58
C GLY A 232 13.37 -10.18 -29.32
N GLY A 233 13.59 -8.96 -28.82
CA GLY A 233 14.74 -8.14 -29.14
C GLY A 233 15.94 -8.53 -28.26
N PRO A 234 17.18 -8.32 -28.74
CA PRO A 234 18.38 -8.55 -27.94
C PRO A 234 18.29 -7.75 -26.63
N ARG A 235 18.45 -8.43 -25.50
CA ARG A 235 18.60 -7.79 -24.18
C ARG A 235 19.65 -6.69 -24.32
N ALA A 236 19.23 -5.42 -24.19
CA ALA A 236 20.16 -4.30 -24.25
C ALA A 236 21.27 -4.55 -23.23
N ALA A 237 22.50 -4.67 -23.71
CA ALA A 237 23.63 -5.02 -22.86
C ALA A 237 23.84 -3.89 -21.84
N PHE A 238 23.78 -4.23 -20.56
CA PHE A 238 24.00 -3.26 -19.49
C PHE A 238 25.39 -2.63 -19.64
N PRO A 239 25.52 -1.29 -19.59
CA PRO A 239 26.78 -0.60 -19.83
C PRO A 239 27.83 -1.04 -18.82
N THR A 240 29.09 -1.07 -19.26
CA THR A 240 30.21 -1.62 -18.49
C THR A 240 31.38 -0.62 -18.51
N GLY A 241 32.14 -0.53 -17.40
CA GLY A 241 33.29 0.36 -17.28
C GLY A 241 32.91 1.85 -17.25
N VAL A 242 33.65 2.70 -17.97
CA VAL A 242 33.37 4.16 -18.04
C VAL A 242 31.98 4.48 -18.57
N LYS A 243 31.43 3.67 -19.48
CA LYS A 243 30.08 3.86 -20.02
C LYS A 243 29.02 3.74 -18.94
N LEU A 244 29.26 2.92 -17.91
CA LEU A 244 28.38 2.80 -16.75
C LEU A 244 28.40 4.06 -15.89
N LEU A 245 29.58 4.65 -15.67
CA LEU A 245 29.68 5.91 -14.93
C LEU A 245 29.01 7.07 -15.68
N SER A 246 29.24 7.18 -16.99
CA SER A 246 28.55 8.18 -17.81
C SER A 246 27.03 7.99 -17.79
N TYR A 247 26.57 6.73 -17.86
CA TYR A 247 25.15 6.40 -17.74
C TYR A 247 24.57 6.80 -16.39
N LEU A 248 25.21 6.40 -15.27
CA LEU A 248 24.76 6.76 -13.92
C LEU A 248 24.77 8.27 -13.68
N TYR A 249 25.78 8.98 -14.21
CA TYR A 249 25.85 10.42 -14.11
C TYR A 249 24.73 11.11 -14.89
N GLN A 250 24.45 10.66 -16.12
CA GLN A 250 23.32 11.15 -16.90
C GLN A 250 21.99 10.88 -16.19
N GLU A 251 21.77 9.67 -15.68
CA GLU A 251 20.55 9.33 -14.92
C GLU A 251 20.39 10.15 -13.64
N ALA A 252 21.50 10.45 -12.94
CA ALA A 252 21.49 11.33 -11.78
C ALA A 252 21.14 12.78 -12.14
N LEU A 253 21.60 13.29 -13.28
CA LEU A 253 21.24 14.63 -13.76
C LEU A 253 19.75 14.72 -14.14
N HIS A 254 19.20 13.71 -14.81
CA HIS A 254 17.79 13.67 -15.17
C HIS A 254 16.86 13.55 -13.95
N ASN A 255 17.33 12.91 -12.87
CA ASN A 255 16.56 12.67 -11.66
C ASN A 255 16.94 13.57 -10.48
N CYS A 256 17.59 14.71 -10.72
CA CYS A 256 18.16 15.58 -9.68
C CYS A 256 17.13 16.11 -8.65
N SER A 257 15.85 16.21 -9.03
CA SER A 257 14.75 16.65 -8.17
C SER A 257 13.91 15.50 -7.59
N ASN A 258 14.24 14.25 -7.90
CA ASN A 258 13.44 13.07 -7.56
C ASN A 258 13.91 12.40 -6.25
N GLU A 259 13.01 11.69 -5.57
CA GLU A 259 13.29 10.90 -4.35
C GLU A 259 14.35 9.80 -4.59
N HIS A 260 14.62 9.46 -5.85
CA HIS A 260 15.62 8.45 -6.24
C HIS A 260 17.06 8.98 -6.27
N TYR A 261 17.24 10.31 -6.26
CA TYR A 261 18.54 10.96 -6.41
C TYR A 261 19.60 10.53 -5.37
N PRO A 262 19.29 10.44 -4.06
CA PRO A 262 20.28 10.07 -3.04
C PRO A 262 20.85 8.66 -3.25
N VAL A 263 20.02 7.74 -3.76
CA VAL A 263 20.47 6.37 -4.04
C VAL A 263 21.37 6.32 -5.27
N LEU A 264 21.02 7.06 -6.33
CA LEU A 264 21.89 7.19 -7.51
C LEU A 264 23.25 7.79 -7.14
N LEU A 265 23.29 8.82 -6.30
CA LEU A 265 24.54 9.41 -5.82
C LEU A 265 25.38 8.40 -5.00
N SER A 266 24.75 7.62 -4.13
CA SER A 266 25.43 6.56 -3.37
C SER A 266 26.03 5.49 -4.29
N LEU A 267 25.28 5.09 -5.33
CA LEU A 267 25.75 4.15 -6.34
C LEU A 267 26.87 4.73 -7.21
N LEU A 268 26.78 6.01 -7.60
CA LEU A 268 27.82 6.71 -8.34
C LEU A 268 29.11 6.82 -7.51
N LYS A 269 28.99 7.23 -6.24
CA LYS A 269 30.12 7.34 -5.31
C LYS A 269 30.83 6.01 -5.10
N THR A 270 30.10 4.92 -4.94
CA THR A 270 30.70 3.58 -4.80
C THR A 270 31.31 3.11 -6.13
N SER A 271 30.70 3.45 -7.27
CA SER A 271 31.20 3.04 -8.58
C SER A 271 32.45 3.80 -9.03
N CYS A 272 32.70 5.01 -8.51
CA CYS A 272 33.91 5.78 -8.83
C CYS A 272 35.12 5.44 -7.95
N GLU A 273 34.94 4.71 -6.85
CA GLU A 273 36.00 4.28 -5.92
C GLU A 273 37.17 3.54 -6.62
N PRO A 274 36.96 2.69 -7.66
CA PRO A 274 38.08 2.05 -8.37
C PRO A 274 38.90 2.98 -9.29
N TYR A 275 38.47 4.23 -9.50
CA TYR A 275 39.19 5.22 -10.33
C TYR A 275 39.97 6.26 -9.52
N THR A 276 39.71 6.35 -8.21
CA THR A 276 40.34 7.29 -7.27
C THR A 276 41.40 6.58 -6.46
#